data_AF-A0A0F8WWW0-F1
#
_entry.id   AF-A0A0F8WWW0-F1
#
_cell.length_a   1.000
_cell.length_b   1.000
_cell.length_c   1.000
_cell.angle_alpha   90.00
_cell.angle_beta   90.00
_cell.angle_gamma   90.00
#
_symmetry.space_group_name_H-M   'P 1'
#
loop_
_entity.id
_entity.type
_entity.pdbx_description
1 polymer ?
#
loop_
_entity_poly.entity_id
_entity_poly.type
_entity_poly.pdbx_seq_one_letter_code
_entity_poly.pdbx_strand_id
1 'polypeptide(L)'
;MKGGNLYLILISELKKGKRGAIAKAISIVENDPKEARKLVKQIFKSSGKSMVIGITGPAGVGKSSLIDKTVEALKKLKTKPAVLAIDPTSHGTGGAILGDRVRMTES
;
A
#
# COMPACT_ATOMS: atom_id res chain seq x y z
N MET A 1 -3.47 22.78 21.20
CA MET A 1 -2.20 22.79 20.43
C MET A 1 -1.33 21.54 20.67
N LYS A 2 -1.89 20.31 20.66
CA LYS A 2 -1.11 19.05 20.84
C LYS A 2 -0.84 18.26 19.54
N GLY A 3 -1.35 18.69 18.39
CA GLY A 3 -1.35 17.89 17.14
C GLY A 3 -0.18 18.11 16.16
N GLY A 4 0.51 19.26 16.22
CA GLY A 4 1.50 19.63 15.19
C GLY A 4 2.75 18.75 15.17
N ASN A 5 3.29 18.41 16.35
CA ASN A 5 4.51 17.61 16.45
C ASN A 5 4.29 16.16 15.98
N LEU A 6 3.16 15.55 16.35
CA LEU A 6 2.83 14.19 15.94
C LEU A 6 2.61 14.07 14.42
N TYR A 7 2.09 15.12 13.78
CA TYR A 7 1.91 15.14 12.32
C TYR A 7 3.25 15.22 11.59
N LEU A 8 4.19 16.06 12.06
CA LEU A 8 5.54 16.12 11.49
C LEU A 8 6.29 14.80 11.64
N ILE A 9 6.15 14.14 12.79
CA ILE A 9 6.69 12.79 13.02
C ILE A 9 6.11 11.80 12.01
N LEU A 10 4.79 11.82 11.79
CA LEU A 10 4.15 10.95 10.80
C LEU A 10 4.73 11.15 9.39
N ILE A 11 4.86 12.41 8.93
CA ILE A 11 5.41 12.72 7.61
C ILE A 11 6.88 12.26 7.49
N SER A 12 7.69 12.49 8.54
CA SER A 12 9.09 12.08 8.58
C SER A 12 9.23 10.57 8.48
N GLU A 13 8.49 9.82 9.30
CA GLU A 13 8.55 8.36 9.33
C GLU A 13 7.95 7.72 8.07
N LEU A 14 6.94 8.37 7.46
CA LEU A 14 6.38 7.97 6.16
C LEU A 14 7.43 8.08 5.05
N LYS A 15 8.18 9.19 4.99
CA LYS A 15 9.28 9.37 4.02
C LYS A 15 10.41 8.37 4.20
N LYS A 16 10.61 7.87 5.41
CA LYS A 16 11.57 6.77 5.72
C LYS A 16 11.02 5.38 5.40
N GLY A 17 9.77 5.27 4.94
CA GLY A 17 9.14 3.99 4.59
C GLY A 17 8.79 3.12 5.80
N LYS A 18 8.52 3.71 6.96
CA LYS A 18 8.17 2.97 8.18
C LYS A 18 6.78 2.37 8.04
N ARG A 19 6.67 1.04 8.21
CA ARG A 19 5.41 0.28 8.06
C ARG A 19 4.24 0.88 8.85
N GLY A 20 4.43 1.22 10.12
CA GLY A 20 3.38 1.82 10.95
C GLY A 20 2.92 3.20 10.46
N ALA A 21 3.85 4.02 9.96
CA ALA A 21 3.51 5.32 9.39
C ALA A 21 2.74 5.19 8.07
N ILE A 22 3.12 4.22 7.22
CA ILE A 22 2.41 3.88 5.99
C ILE A 22 0.99 3.41 6.30
N ALA A 23 0.82 2.47 7.24
CA ALA A 23 -0.50 1.98 7.65
C ALA A 23 -1.40 3.11 8.15
N LYS A 24 -0.88 3.99 9.03
CA LYS A 24 -1.62 5.15 9.53
C LYS A 24 -1.99 6.13 8.41
N ALA A 25 -1.09 6.36 7.45
CA ALA A 25 -1.35 7.20 6.29
C ALA A 25 -2.46 6.64 5.41
N ILE A 26 -2.47 5.32 5.14
CA ILE A 26 -3.54 4.65 4.39
C ILE A 26 -4.88 4.82 5.13
N SER A 27 -4.92 4.55 6.44
CA SER A 27 -6.14 4.72 7.23
C SER A 27 -6.67 6.17 7.20
N ILE A 28 -5.79 7.18 7.22
CA ILE A 28 -6.21 8.59 7.06
C ILE A 28 -6.81 8.81 5.66
N VAL A 29 -6.19 8.27 4.61
CA VAL A 29 -6.67 8.41 3.22
C VAL A 29 -8.05 7.79 3.05
N GLU A 30 -8.31 6.64 3.68
CA GLU A 30 -9.59 5.93 3.59
C GLU A 30 -10.71 6.58 4.40
N ASN A 31 -10.40 7.19 5.56
CA ASN A 31 -11.42 7.61 6.53
C ASN A 31 -11.61 9.13 6.67
N ASP A 32 -10.63 9.94 6.27
CA ASP A 32 -10.71 11.41 6.39
C ASP A 32 -10.25 12.12 5.10
N PRO A 33 -11.19 12.43 4.19
CA PRO A 33 -10.87 13.11 2.93
C PRO A 33 -10.23 14.50 3.10
N LYS A 34 -10.47 15.20 4.22
CA LYS A 34 -9.88 16.53 4.46
C LYS A 34 -8.42 16.40 4.86
N GLU A 35 -8.12 15.51 5.81
CA GLU A 35 -6.74 15.23 6.22
C GLU A 35 -5.94 14.50 5.14
N ALA A 36 -6.59 13.64 4.35
CA ALA A 36 -5.98 12.99 3.19
C ALA A 36 -5.41 14.01 2.20
N ARG A 37 -6.18 15.05 1.83
CA ARG A 37 -5.71 16.12 0.93
C ARG A 37 -4.49 16.85 1.49
N LYS A 38 -4.48 17.14 2.80
CA LYS A 38 -3.34 17.79 3.46
C LYS A 38 -2.10 16.89 3.43
N LEU A 39 -2.27 15.61 3.76
CA LEU A 39 -1.21 14.61 3.79
C LEU A 39 -0.58 14.43 2.40
N VAL A 40 -1.41 14.21 1.38
CA VAL A 40 -0.97 14.03 -0.02
C VAL A 40 -0.19 15.26 -0.49
N LYS A 41 -0.69 16.47 -0.24
CA LYS A 41 0.00 17.72 -0.60
C LYS A 41 1.42 17.81 -0.04
N GLN A 42 1.66 17.30 1.18
CA GLN A 42 2.97 17.33 1.83
C GLN A 42 3.96 16.31 1.24
N ILE A 43 3.48 15.16 0.77
CA ILE A 43 4.33 14.07 0.26
C ILE A 43 4.46 14.08 -1.27
N PHE A 44 3.60 14.80 -1.98
CA PHE A 44 3.51 14.80 -3.44
C PHE A 44 4.84 15.13 -4.14
N LYS A 45 5.60 16.10 -3.63
CA LYS A 45 6.92 16.46 -4.19
C LYS A 45 7.95 15.34 -4.15
N SER A 46 7.76 14.35 -3.28
CA SER A 46 8.65 13.20 -3.11
C SER A 46 8.10 11.89 -3.69
N SER A 47 6.88 11.89 -4.26
CA SER A 47 6.25 10.72 -4.89
C SER A 47 6.52 10.64 -6.40
N GLY A 48 5.94 9.66 -7.09
CA GLY A 48 5.99 9.54 -8.57
C GLY A 48 7.25 8.91 -9.15
N LYS A 49 8.19 8.46 -8.32
CA LYS A 49 9.46 7.84 -8.75
C LYS A 49 9.41 6.32 -8.89
N SER A 50 8.26 5.71 -8.59
CA SER A 50 8.03 4.27 -8.65
C SER A 50 7.39 3.86 -9.97
N MET A 51 7.81 2.72 -10.52
CA MET A 51 7.08 2.06 -11.60
C MET A 51 5.80 1.41 -11.06
N VAL A 52 4.68 1.59 -11.76
CA VAL A 52 3.40 0.95 -11.45
C VAL A 52 3.06 -0.03 -12.55
N ILE A 53 2.78 -1.28 -12.19
CA ILE A 53 2.45 -2.37 -13.12
C ILE A 53 1.05 -2.87 -12.76
N GLY A 54 0.12 -2.80 -13.71
CA GLY A 54 -1.21 -3.37 -13.57
C GLY A 54 -1.21 -4.85 -13.97
N ILE A 55 -1.73 -5.72 -13.10
CA ILE A 55 -1.88 -7.16 -13.38
C ILE A 55 -3.37 -7.50 -13.28
N THR A 56 -3.91 -8.08 -14.34
CA THR A 56 -5.32 -8.47 -14.44
C THR A 56 -5.46 -9.84 -15.12
N GLY A 57 -6.67 -10.41 -15.09
CA GLY A 57 -6.98 -11.69 -15.69
C GLY A 57 -8.10 -12.44 -14.95
N PRO A 58 -8.64 -13.54 -15.52
CA PRO A 58 -9.73 -14.31 -14.94
C PRO A 58 -9.41 -14.88 -13.54
N ALA A 59 -10.44 -15.31 -12.80
CA ALA A 59 -10.24 -16.08 -11.57
C ALA A 59 -9.51 -17.39 -11.89
N GLY A 60 -8.59 -17.83 -11.01
CA GLY A 60 -7.86 -19.09 -11.20
C GLY A 60 -6.70 -19.07 -12.21
N VAL A 61 -6.50 -18.00 -12.99
CA VAL A 61 -5.41 -17.92 -14.01
C VAL A 61 -3.98 -17.85 -13.42
N GLY A 62 -3.83 -17.90 -12.10
CA GLY A 62 -2.52 -17.86 -11.44
C GLY A 62 -1.94 -16.46 -11.20
N LYS A 63 -2.75 -15.40 -11.19
CA LYS A 63 -2.29 -14.01 -10.93
C LYS A 63 -1.49 -13.89 -9.62
N SER A 64 -1.99 -14.47 -8.52
CA SER A 64 -1.31 -14.42 -7.22
C SER A 64 0.06 -15.06 -7.29
N SER A 65 0.17 -16.26 -7.89
CA SER A 65 1.44 -16.95 -8.10
C SER A 65 2.43 -16.14 -8.94
N LEU A 66 1.96 -15.47 -10.00
CA LEU A 66 2.78 -14.58 -10.82
C LEU A 66 3.26 -13.36 -10.01
N ILE A 67 2.38 -12.73 -9.24
CA ILE A 67 2.70 -11.60 -8.36
C ILE A 67 3.77 -12.01 -7.35
N ASP A 68 3.63 -13.17 -6.70
CA ASP A 68 4.56 -13.67 -5.70
C ASP A 68 5.96 -13.88 -6.27
N LYS A 69 6.07 -14.58 -7.40
CA LYS A 69 7.36 -14.79 -8.09
C LYS A 69 7.97 -13.50 -8.60
N THR A 70 7.15 -12.56 -9.07
CA THR A 70 7.61 -11.23 -9.48
C THR A 70 8.19 -10.45 -8.30
N VAL A 71 7.49 -10.44 -7.16
CA VAL A 71 7.96 -9.79 -5.93
C VAL A 71 9.28 -10.42 -5.44
N GLU A 72 9.38 -11.75 -5.47
CA GLU A 72 10.61 -12.48 -5.11
C GLU A 72 11.79 -12.06 -6.00
N ALA A 73 11.59 -12.04 -7.33
CA ALA A 73 12.60 -11.60 -8.29
C ALA A 73 13.01 -10.13 -8.09
N LEU A 74 12.04 -9.23 -7.89
CA LEU A 74 12.28 -7.81 -7.64
C LEU A 74 13.05 -7.55 -6.34
N LYS A 75 12.78 -8.32 -5.28
CA LYS A 75 13.56 -8.27 -4.03
C LYS A 75 15.01 -8.69 -4.25
N LYS A 76 15.27 -9.74 -5.05
CA LYS A 76 16.65 -10.17 -5.40
C LYS A 76 17.43 -9.07 -6.14
N LEU A 77 16.73 -8.22 -6.90
CA LEU A 77 17.28 -7.02 -7.54
C LEU A 77 17.43 -5.82 -6.60
N LYS A 78 17.30 -6.01 -5.27
CA LYS A 78 17.40 -4.96 -4.23
C LYS A 78 16.37 -3.83 -4.38
N THR A 79 15.27 -4.07 -5.08
CA THR A 79 14.15 -3.11 -5.16
C THR A 79 13.24 -3.23 -3.93
N LYS A 80 12.26 -2.32 -3.82
CA LYS A 80 11.27 -2.28 -2.72
C LYS A 80 9.85 -2.47 -3.27
N PRO A 81 9.47 -3.68 -3.72
CA PRO A 81 8.15 -3.91 -4.30
C PRO A 81 7.04 -3.74 -3.26
N ALA A 82 5.90 -3.24 -3.71
CA ALA A 82 4.65 -3.15 -2.96
C ALA A 82 3.51 -3.69 -3.83
N VAL A 83 2.57 -4.41 -3.23
CA VAL A 83 1.39 -4.96 -3.91
C VAL A 83 0.15 -4.26 -3.36
N LEU A 84 -0.67 -3.72 -4.26
CA LEU A 84 -1.98 -3.15 -3.94
C LEU A 84 -3.03 -3.97 -4.68
N ALA A 85 -3.85 -4.69 -3.92
CA ALA A 85 -4.99 -5.44 -4.48
C ALA A 85 -6.20 -4.51 -4.63
N ILE A 86 -6.88 -4.60 -5.77
CA ILE A 86 -8.15 -3.91 -6.04
C ILE A 86 -9.21 -5.00 -6.23
N ASP A 87 -10.16 -5.08 -5.31
CA ASP A 87 -11.28 -6.02 -5.37
C ASP A 87 -12.60 -5.24 -5.45
N PRO A 88 -13.30 -5.25 -6.60
CA PRO A 88 -14.56 -4.54 -6.77
C PRO A 88 -15.73 -5.15 -5.97
N THR A 89 -15.59 -6.34 -5.36
CA THR A 89 -16.69 -7.05 -4.67
C THR A 89 -16.98 -6.58 -3.24
N SER A 90 -16.44 -5.44 -2.78
CA SER A 90 -16.50 -5.00 -1.38
C SER A 90 -17.78 -4.31 -0.89
N HIS A 91 -18.88 -4.26 -1.65
CA HIS A 91 -20.12 -3.60 -1.20
C HIS A 91 -20.86 -4.33 -0.06
N GLY A 92 -20.44 -5.55 0.35
CA GLY A 92 -21.17 -6.35 1.35
C GLY A 92 -20.37 -6.97 2.50
N THR A 93 -19.04 -7.16 2.39
CA THR A 93 -18.29 -7.99 3.36
C THR A 93 -16.94 -7.39 3.73
N GLY A 94 -16.90 -6.22 4.36
CA GLY A 94 -15.83 -5.83 5.31
C GLY A 94 -14.34 -6.01 4.92
N GLY A 95 -13.98 -6.08 3.63
CA GLY A 95 -12.61 -6.15 3.14
C GLY A 95 -11.99 -7.56 3.08
N ALA A 96 -11.51 -7.95 1.89
CA ALA A 96 -10.80 -9.19 1.58
C ALA A 96 -9.35 -9.26 2.12
N ILE A 97 -9.07 -8.68 3.29
CA ILE A 97 -7.70 -8.50 3.80
C ILE A 97 -7.01 -9.84 4.14
N LEU A 98 -7.78 -10.88 4.49
CA LEU A 98 -7.22 -12.16 4.93
C LEU A 98 -6.96 -13.17 3.80
N GLY A 99 -7.75 -13.15 2.73
CA GLY A 99 -7.71 -14.17 1.68
C GLY A 99 -6.41 -14.14 0.86
N ASP A 100 -5.93 -12.94 0.52
CA ASP A 100 -4.69 -12.78 -0.24
C ASP A 100 -3.44 -13.00 0.62
N ARG A 101 -3.48 -12.67 1.91
CA ARG A 101 -2.33 -12.89 2.82
C ARG A 101 -2.01 -14.36 3.03
N VAL A 102 -3.03 -15.22 3.18
CA VAL A 102 -2.84 -16.68 3.36
C VAL A 102 -2.19 -17.33 2.14
N ARG A 103 -2.43 -16.79 0.94
CA ARG A 103 -1.80 -17.27 -0.29
C ARG A 103 -0.32 -16.88 -0.42
N MET A 104 0.09 -15.78 0.22
CA MET A 104 1.44 -15.22 0.10
C MET A 104 2.39 -15.58 1.27
N THR A 105 1.91 -16.26 2.31
CA THR A 105 2.71 -16.58 3.52
C THR A 105 3.65 -17.78 3.40
N GLU A 106 3.61 -18.53 2.29
CA GLU A 106 4.55 -19.64 2.05
C GLU A 106 5.80 -19.21 1.25
N SER A 107 6.32 -18.00 1.47
CA SER A 107 7.49 -17.47 0.74
C SER A 107 8.47 -16.72 1.63
#